data_AF-A0A950CXL4-F1
#
_entry.id   AF-A0A950CXL4-F1
#
_cell.length_a   1.000
_cell.length_b   1.000
_cell.length_c   1.000
_cell.angle_alpha   90.00
_cell.angle_beta   90.00
_cell.angle_gamma   90.00
#
_symmetry.space_group_name_H-M   'P 1'
#
loop_
_entity.id
_entity.type
_entity.pdbx_description
1 polymer ?
#
loop_
_entity_poly.entity_id
_entity_poly.type
_entity_poly.pdbx_seq_one_letter_code
_entity_poly.pdbx_strand_id
1 'polypeptide(L)'
;MRAGWILFVRLMLRPLLRERVRTALTVFAVALGVGVVVAIDLAGQAAAGSFHSSLESLTGKGDLLITAPGGIDQNLLGRLASMPYSFVLTPRIESFAHVNGEGEAIPFIGLDVIGNAAEGELVNSSVSQLANLLTATNPVWVGTKLRLRSGDRVRLLINDEQRQFTVAGVLKPQAGEIGEENVIVADIGLAQMVTGRRGRLDSIEVRVPPGRSVDAWRALLLQQLPAGVAVDPQGTRTEENRKMLAAFRWNLRVLSYIALVVGAFLIYNTISISVVRRRNEIGVVRALGADRGFVMSAFLAEALFLGIAGSVAGLLLGRAMAIGAVQLIGNTVEALYVSSQPAPVQFSVSSVVTGLGLGLAISVLAALAPAFEASRVMPVEAMERGREEYVAAVRSRRTL
;
A
#
# COMPACT_ATOMS: atom_id res chain seq x y z
N MET A 1 41.47 23.86 4.56
CA MET A 1 40.23 23.16 4.12
C MET A 1 40.23 22.75 2.64
N ARG A 2 40.76 23.55 1.68
CA ARG A 2 40.75 23.19 0.24
C ARG A 2 41.62 21.99 -0.16
N ALA A 3 42.77 21.77 0.49
CA ALA A 3 43.66 20.65 0.17
C ALA A 3 43.07 19.27 0.55
N GLY A 4 42.36 19.19 1.68
CA GLY A 4 41.67 17.96 2.12
C GLY A 4 40.53 17.56 1.18
N TRP A 5 39.78 18.52 0.66
CA TRP A 5 38.70 18.28 -0.33
C TRP A 5 39.24 17.78 -1.68
N ILE A 6 40.34 18.35 -2.17
CA ILE A 6 40.95 17.93 -3.44
C ILE A 6 41.57 16.54 -3.31
N LEU A 7 42.23 16.24 -2.18
CA LEU A 7 42.73 14.89 -1.87
C LEU A 7 41.59 13.88 -1.74
N PHE A 8 40.51 14.24 -1.05
CA PHE A 8 39.30 13.44 -0.91
C PHE A 8 38.70 13.09 -2.28
N VAL A 9 38.43 14.07 -3.14
CA VAL A 9 37.86 13.83 -4.48
C VAL A 9 38.80 12.99 -5.37
N ARG A 10 40.13 13.23 -5.31
CA ARG A 10 41.10 12.45 -6.10
C ARG A 10 41.29 11.01 -5.59
N LEU A 11 41.21 10.78 -4.27
CA LEU A 11 41.28 9.44 -3.68
C LEU A 11 39.95 8.67 -3.79
N MET A 12 38.80 9.35 -3.83
CA MET A 12 37.47 8.72 -3.77
C MET A 12 36.84 8.44 -5.13
N LEU A 13 36.83 9.41 -6.05
CA LEU A 13 36.08 9.26 -7.31
C LEU A 13 36.88 8.49 -8.38
N ARG A 14 38.20 8.62 -8.40
CA ARG A 14 39.04 7.97 -9.43
C ARG A 14 39.03 6.43 -9.35
N PRO A 15 39.07 5.79 -8.18
CA PRO A 15 39.05 4.32 -8.10
C PRO A 15 37.73 3.70 -8.54
N LEU A 16 36.59 4.33 -8.19
CA LEU A 16 35.25 3.90 -8.60
C LEU A 16 35.10 3.85 -10.14
N LEU A 17 35.79 4.75 -10.85
CA LEU A 17 35.77 4.80 -12.31
C LEU A 17 36.71 3.78 -12.98
N ARG A 18 37.61 3.14 -12.22
CA ARG A 18 38.59 2.16 -12.74
C ARG A 18 38.04 0.73 -12.71
N GLU A 19 37.18 0.41 -11.75
CA GLU A 19 36.49 -0.89 -11.64
C GLU A 19 34.98 -0.76 -11.88
N ARG A 20 34.61 -0.17 -13.02
CA ARG A 20 33.22 0.21 -13.37
C ARG A 20 32.21 -0.91 -13.18
N VAL A 21 32.56 -2.14 -13.57
CA VAL A 21 31.67 -3.31 -13.46
C VAL A 21 31.35 -3.64 -12.00
N ARG A 22 32.35 -3.62 -11.11
CA ARG A 22 32.15 -3.92 -9.69
C ARG A 22 31.33 -2.82 -9.02
N THR A 23 31.70 -1.56 -9.25
CA THR A 23 30.95 -0.42 -8.72
C THR A 23 29.50 -0.45 -9.20
N ALA A 24 29.26 -0.75 -10.47
CA ALA A 24 27.90 -0.90 -11.01
C ALA A 24 27.14 -2.06 -10.35
N LEU A 25 27.77 -3.23 -10.16
CA LEU A 25 27.18 -4.38 -9.48
C LEU A 25 26.81 -4.06 -8.02
N THR A 26 27.69 -3.37 -7.28
CA THR A 26 27.44 -2.99 -5.89
C THR A 26 26.32 -1.97 -5.79
N VAL A 27 26.34 -0.92 -6.64
CA VAL A 27 25.25 0.07 -6.70
C VAL A 27 23.93 -0.59 -7.08
N PHE A 28 23.94 -1.50 -8.06
CA PHE A 28 22.76 -2.23 -8.49
C PHE A 28 22.20 -3.14 -7.39
N ALA A 29 23.04 -3.85 -6.65
CA ALA A 29 22.58 -4.71 -5.55
C ALA A 29 21.96 -3.91 -4.41
N VAL A 30 22.54 -2.76 -4.06
CA VAL A 30 21.96 -1.83 -3.08
C VAL A 30 20.64 -1.27 -3.62
N ALA A 31 20.61 -0.87 -4.89
CA ALA A 31 19.39 -0.38 -5.55
C ALA A 31 18.29 -1.43 -5.56
N LEU A 32 18.62 -2.69 -5.82
CA LEU A 32 17.66 -3.79 -5.79
C LEU A 32 17.14 -4.03 -4.36
N GLY A 33 18.02 -4.10 -3.36
CA GLY A 33 17.60 -4.27 -1.96
C GLY A 33 16.69 -3.14 -1.47
N VAL A 34 17.12 -1.89 -1.64
CA VAL A 34 16.32 -0.70 -1.27
C VAL A 34 15.04 -0.64 -2.10
N GLY A 35 15.12 -0.93 -3.39
CA GLY A 35 14.01 -0.87 -4.31
C GLY A 35 12.93 -1.89 -3.98
N VAL A 36 13.26 -3.11 -3.58
CA VAL A 36 12.26 -4.11 -3.18
C VAL A 36 11.55 -3.68 -1.89
N VAL A 37 12.27 -3.15 -0.90
CA VAL A 37 11.65 -2.61 0.33
C VAL A 37 10.67 -1.49 0.00
N VAL A 38 11.11 -0.52 -0.81
CA VAL A 38 10.29 0.63 -1.24
C VAL A 38 9.10 0.16 -2.08
N ALA A 39 9.29 -0.82 -2.96
CA ALA A 39 8.23 -1.36 -3.79
C ALA A 39 7.13 -2.01 -2.95
N ILE A 40 7.49 -2.80 -1.93
CA ILE A 40 6.53 -3.43 -1.02
C ILE A 40 5.74 -2.37 -0.24
N ASP A 41 6.40 -1.31 0.22
CA ASP A 41 5.72 -0.22 0.93
C ASP A 41 4.78 0.57 0.02
N LEU A 42 5.24 0.94 -1.18
CA LEU A 42 4.45 1.69 -2.15
C LEU A 42 3.26 0.87 -2.68
N ALA A 43 3.48 -0.39 -3.06
CA ALA A 43 2.41 -1.29 -3.48
C ALA A 43 1.44 -1.59 -2.32
N GLY A 44 1.97 -1.75 -1.11
CA GLY A 44 1.17 -1.91 0.10
C GLY A 44 0.30 -0.68 0.39
N GLN A 45 0.85 0.53 0.30
CA GLN A 45 0.07 1.76 0.49
C GLN A 45 -0.99 1.94 -0.60
N ALA A 46 -0.64 1.69 -1.87
CA ALA A 46 -1.59 1.73 -2.98
C ALA A 46 -2.75 0.73 -2.76
N ALA A 47 -2.45 -0.49 -2.33
CA ALA A 47 -3.45 -1.49 -1.96
C ALA A 47 -4.24 -1.08 -0.71
N ALA A 48 -3.63 -0.49 0.32
CA ALA A 48 -4.37 -0.08 1.52
C ALA A 48 -5.30 1.10 1.24
N GLY A 49 -4.87 2.07 0.43
CA GLY A 49 -5.62 3.29 0.11
C GLY A 49 -6.86 3.03 -0.76
N SER A 50 -6.77 2.11 -1.73
CA SER A 50 -7.94 1.69 -2.51
C SER A 50 -8.96 0.95 -1.64
N PHE A 51 -8.50 0.09 -0.73
CA PHE A 51 -9.39 -0.67 0.16
C PHE A 51 -10.03 0.17 1.27
N HIS A 52 -9.28 1.06 1.93
CA HIS A 52 -9.79 1.88 3.04
C HIS A 52 -10.95 2.78 2.59
N SER A 53 -10.79 3.40 1.42
CA SER A 53 -11.77 4.34 0.87
C SER A 53 -13.01 3.64 0.29
N SER A 54 -12.84 2.45 -0.32
CA SER A 54 -13.96 1.65 -0.82
C SER A 54 -14.76 0.95 0.27
N LEU A 55 -14.12 0.52 1.36
CA LEU A 55 -14.82 -0.13 2.46
C LEU A 55 -15.61 0.87 3.30
N GLU A 56 -15.04 2.01 3.70
CA GLU A 56 -15.76 3.02 4.49
C GLU A 56 -16.94 3.65 3.74
N SER A 57 -16.86 3.80 2.42
CA SER A 57 -17.98 4.34 1.60
C SER A 57 -19.14 3.35 1.38
N LEU A 58 -18.88 2.04 1.54
CA LEU A 58 -19.88 0.99 1.34
C LEU A 58 -20.42 0.44 2.66
N THR A 59 -19.64 0.48 3.74
CA THR A 59 -20.12 0.16 5.09
C THR A 59 -20.86 1.35 5.64
N GLY A 60 -22.18 1.25 5.86
CA GLY A 60 -22.91 2.37 6.45
C GLY A 60 -22.47 2.63 7.90
N LYS A 61 -22.95 3.75 8.45
CA LYS A 61 -22.55 4.31 9.76
C LYS A 61 -23.13 3.55 10.96
N GLY A 62 -23.34 2.24 10.83
CA GLY A 62 -23.81 1.38 11.91
C GLY A 62 -22.70 1.05 12.90
N ASP A 63 -23.07 0.64 14.12
CA ASP A 63 -22.12 0.12 15.11
C ASP A 63 -22.01 -1.41 15.02
N LEU A 64 -23.13 -2.07 14.69
CA LEU A 64 -23.26 -3.51 14.57
C LEU A 64 -23.81 -3.90 13.19
N LEU A 65 -23.42 -5.07 12.71
CA LEU A 65 -23.88 -5.72 11.49
C LEU A 65 -24.56 -7.03 11.87
N ILE A 66 -25.83 -7.16 11.51
CA ILE A 66 -26.56 -8.42 11.61
C ILE A 66 -26.49 -9.11 10.26
N THR A 67 -26.08 -10.39 10.24
CA THR A 67 -26.02 -11.25 9.05
C THR A 67 -26.54 -12.65 9.35
N ALA A 68 -27.01 -13.36 8.34
CA ALA A 68 -27.41 -14.76 8.47
C ALA A 68 -27.04 -15.56 7.20
N PRO A 69 -26.62 -16.83 7.32
CA PRO A 69 -26.41 -17.69 6.16
C PRO A 69 -27.68 -17.82 5.33
N GLY A 70 -27.64 -17.42 4.05
CA GLY A 70 -28.81 -17.44 3.16
C GLY A 70 -29.76 -16.23 3.27
N GLY A 71 -29.33 -15.18 3.96
CA GLY A 71 -30.06 -13.93 4.12
C GLY A 71 -30.95 -13.88 5.37
N ILE A 72 -31.30 -12.67 5.77
CA ILE A 72 -32.16 -12.35 6.92
C ILE A 72 -33.61 -12.21 6.45
N ASP A 73 -34.55 -12.79 7.19
CA ASP A 73 -35.97 -12.55 6.98
C ASP A 73 -36.34 -11.11 7.42
N GLN A 74 -37.01 -10.37 6.54
CA GLN A 74 -37.38 -8.97 6.77
C GLN A 74 -38.28 -8.80 8.01
N ASN A 75 -39.01 -9.84 8.45
CA ASN A 75 -39.78 -9.80 9.69
C ASN A 75 -38.90 -9.54 10.93
N LEU A 76 -37.61 -9.87 10.86
CA LEU A 76 -36.65 -9.55 11.92
C LEU A 76 -36.49 -8.03 12.09
N LEU A 77 -36.58 -7.25 11.00
CA LEU A 77 -36.53 -5.80 11.06
C LEU A 77 -37.68 -5.24 11.90
N GLY A 78 -38.90 -5.75 11.69
CA GLY A 78 -40.07 -5.35 12.50
C GLY A 78 -39.93 -5.72 13.98
N ARG A 79 -39.34 -6.88 14.29
CA ARG A 79 -39.05 -7.28 15.67
C ARG A 79 -38.02 -6.37 16.34
N LEU A 80 -36.93 -6.08 15.64
CA LEU A 80 -35.88 -5.18 16.12
C LEU A 80 -36.42 -3.77 16.34
N ALA A 81 -37.26 -3.27 15.42
CA ALA A 81 -37.90 -1.95 15.54
C ALA A 81 -38.90 -1.87 16.71
N SER A 82 -39.52 -2.98 17.10
CA SER A 82 -40.45 -3.04 18.23
C SER A 82 -39.79 -3.11 19.61
N MET A 83 -38.46 -3.22 19.67
CA MET A 83 -37.73 -3.27 20.94
C MET A 83 -37.80 -1.92 21.69
N PRO A 84 -37.71 -1.91 23.03
CA PRO A 84 -37.78 -0.68 23.82
C PRO A 84 -36.53 0.21 23.72
N TYR A 85 -35.68 -0.01 22.70
CA TYR A 85 -34.42 0.69 22.50
C TYR A 85 -34.49 1.47 21.18
N SER A 86 -33.96 2.69 21.16
CA SER A 86 -33.94 3.55 19.97
C SER A 86 -32.82 3.15 19.00
N PHE A 87 -32.91 1.94 18.44
CA PHE A 87 -32.01 1.49 17.38
C PHE A 87 -32.33 2.20 16.07
N VAL A 88 -31.31 2.63 15.33
CA VAL A 88 -31.46 3.00 13.92
C VAL A 88 -31.11 1.77 13.10
N LEU A 89 -32.06 1.26 12.34
CA LEU A 89 -31.92 0.01 11.59
C LEU A 89 -31.86 0.33 10.10
N THR A 90 -30.78 -0.04 9.44
CA THR A 90 -30.60 0.19 8.01
C THR A 90 -30.54 -1.16 7.29
N PRO A 91 -31.64 -1.62 6.68
CA PRO A 91 -31.65 -2.86 5.91
C PRO A 91 -30.87 -2.68 4.60
N ARG A 92 -30.13 -3.72 4.19
CA ARG A 92 -29.29 -3.67 2.99
C ARG A 92 -29.44 -4.93 2.14
N ILE A 93 -29.44 -4.72 0.83
CA ILE A 93 -29.30 -5.77 -0.19
C ILE A 93 -28.11 -5.41 -1.07
N GLU A 94 -27.27 -6.40 -1.35
CA GLU A 94 -26.10 -6.26 -2.21
C GLU A 94 -26.21 -7.21 -3.40
N SER A 95 -26.03 -6.66 -4.59
CA SER A 95 -25.98 -7.40 -5.84
C SER A 95 -25.06 -6.67 -6.83
N PHE A 96 -25.03 -7.16 -8.07
CA PHE A 96 -24.34 -6.52 -9.17
C PHE A 96 -25.28 -6.34 -10.37
N ALA A 97 -25.05 -5.28 -11.13
CA ALA A 97 -25.81 -4.92 -12.32
C ALA A 97 -24.87 -4.64 -13.49
N HIS A 98 -25.22 -5.06 -14.70
CA HIS A 98 -24.50 -4.67 -15.92
C HIS A 98 -25.32 -3.66 -16.71
N VAL A 99 -24.69 -2.59 -17.17
CA VAL A 99 -25.36 -1.55 -17.97
C VAL A 99 -25.51 -2.06 -19.40
N ASN A 100 -26.74 -2.08 -19.91
CA ASN A 100 -27.10 -2.60 -21.24
C ASN A 100 -26.76 -4.08 -21.49
N GLY A 101 -26.40 -4.86 -20.46
CA GLY A 101 -26.04 -6.27 -20.59
C GLY A 101 -24.64 -6.52 -21.16
N GLU A 102 -23.85 -5.46 -21.35
CA GLU A 102 -22.45 -5.52 -21.79
C GLU A 102 -21.59 -4.67 -20.85
N GLY A 103 -20.31 -4.99 -20.71
CA GLY A 103 -19.36 -4.20 -19.92
C GLY A 103 -19.23 -4.66 -18.47
N GLU A 104 -18.81 -3.74 -17.60
CA GLU A 104 -18.41 -4.02 -16.22
C GLU A 104 -19.60 -4.28 -15.28
N ALA A 105 -19.43 -5.20 -14.33
CA ALA A 105 -20.36 -5.43 -13.23
C ALA A 105 -20.29 -4.25 -12.24
N ILE A 106 -21.38 -3.51 -12.12
CA ILE A 106 -21.50 -2.36 -11.23
C ILE A 106 -22.20 -2.79 -9.94
N PRO A 107 -21.67 -2.43 -8.75
CA PRO A 107 -22.36 -2.67 -7.49
C PRO A 107 -23.77 -2.10 -7.51
N PHE A 108 -24.75 -2.95 -7.21
CA PHE A 108 -26.15 -2.60 -7.08
C PHE A 108 -26.59 -2.78 -5.63
N ILE A 109 -26.96 -1.69 -4.97
CA ILE A 109 -27.20 -1.66 -3.53
C ILE A 109 -28.66 -1.24 -3.28
N GLY A 110 -29.39 -2.09 -2.56
CA GLY A 110 -30.71 -1.76 -2.03
C GLY A 110 -30.58 -1.15 -0.64
N LEU A 111 -31.11 0.06 -0.46
CA LEU A 111 -31.17 0.77 0.83
C LEU A 111 -32.59 1.30 1.06
N ASP A 112 -32.97 1.54 2.31
CA ASP A 112 -34.24 2.23 2.62
C ASP A 112 -34.12 3.74 2.36
N VAL A 113 -34.19 4.11 1.09
CA VAL A 113 -34.02 5.51 0.66
C VAL A 113 -35.23 6.34 1.06
N ILE A 114 -36.43 5.75 1.06
CA ILE A 114 -37.68 6.44 1.39
C ILE A 114 -37.77 6.68 2.90
N GLY A 115 -37.47 5.67 3.72
CA GLY A 115 -37.43 5.78 5.18
C GLY A 115 -36.40 6.82 5.64
N ASN A 116 -35.18 6.74 5.11
CA ASN A 116 -34.10 7.68 5.47
C ASN A 116 -34.35 9.11 4.98
N ALA A 117 -35.08 9.29 3.87
CA ALA A 117 -35.47 10.61 3.39
C ALA A 117 -36.54 11.27 4.28
N ALA A 118 -37.43 10.47 4.88
CA ALA A 118 -38.42 10.97 5.84
C ALA A 118 -37.76 11.38 7.18
N GLU A 119 -36.66 10.74 7.55
CA GLU A 119 -35.87 11.06 8.76
C GLU A 119 -34.81 12.17 8.55
N GLY A 120 -34.66 12.68 7.32
CA GLY A 120 -33.79 13.82 7.01
C GLY A 120 -32.29 13.51 6.92
N GLU A 121 -31.88 12.24 6.95
CA GLU A 121 -30.46 11.83 6.82
C GLU A 121 -29.94 11.95 5.38
N LEU A 122 -30.81 11.94 4.37
CA LEU A 122 -30.44 12.19 2.97
C LEU A 122 -30.43 13.70 2.68
N VAL A 123 -29.31 14.32 3.05
CA VAL A 123 -28.96 15.72 2.80
C VAL A 123 -29.32 16.17 1.37
N ASN A 124 -30.14 17.23 1.28
CA ASN A 124 -30.47 18.03 0.08
C ASN A 124 -31.49 17.48 -0.94
N SER A 125 -32.34 16.52 -0.60
CA SER A 125 -33.47 16.18 -1.48
C SER A 125 -34.68 17.09 -1.24
N SER A 126 -34.81 18.12 -2.08
CA SER A 126 -36.01 18.95 -2.14
C SER A 126 -37.26 18.10 -2.41
N VAL A 127 -38.42 18.51 -1.87
CA VAL A 127 -39.75 17.84 -1.99
C VAL A 127 -40.09 17.42 -3.45
N SER A 128 -39.53 18.10 -4.45
CA SER A 128 -39.62 17.75 -5.87
C SER A 128 -38.95 16.43 -6.26
N GLN A 129 -37.87 16.03 -5.59
CA GLN A 129 -37.21 14.75 -5.81
C GLN A 129 -38.03 13.58 -5.26
N LEU A 130 -38.69 13.76 -4.11
CA LEU A 130 -39.64 12.78 -3.56
C LEU A 130 -40.87 12.60 -4.48
N ALA A 131 -41.37 13.67 -5.10
CA ALA A 131 -42.44 13.60 -6.08
C ALA A 131 -42.02 12.79 -7.34
N ASN A 132 -40.78 12.95 -7.81
CA ASN A 132 -40.25 12.17 -8.94
C ASN A 132 -40.12 10.67 -8.63
N LEU A 133 -39.88 10.29 -7.37
CA LEU A 133 -39.83 8.88 -6.94
C LEU A 133 -41.18 8.17 -7.07
N LEU A 134 -42.27 8.90 -6.84
CA LEU A 134 -43.63 8.35 -6.91
C LEU A 134 -44.11 8.19 -8.36
N THR A 135 -43.55 8.93 -9.32
CA THR A 135 -43.96 8.90 -10.73
C THR A 135 -43.03 8.11 -11.65
N ALA A 136 -41.78 7.88 -11.26
CA ALA A 136 -40.79 7.22 -12.11
C ALA A 136 -40.94 5.68 -12.06
N THR A 137 -40.84 5.03 -13.22
CA THR A 137 -40.79 3.57 -13.30
C THR A 137 -39.40 3.09 -12.88
N ASN A 138 -39.33 2.29 -11.81
CA ASN A 138 -38.10 1.74 -11.22
C ASN A 138 -37.01 2.81 -10.99
N PRO A 139 -37.20 3.74 -10.03
CA PRO A 139 -36.25 4.81 -9.76
C PRO A 139 -34.94 4.27 -9.18
N VAL A 140 -33.81 4.72 -9.71
CA VAL A 140 -32.47 4.40 -9.21
C VAL A 140 -31.60 5.66 -9.10
N TRP A 141 -30.67 5.66 -8.15
CA TRP A 141 -29.63 6.67 -8.02
C TRP A 141 -28.32 6.10 -8.51
N VAL A 142 -27.55 6.91 -9.22
CA VAL A 142 -26.32 6.47 -9.88
C VAL A 142 -25.14 7.31 -9.45
N GLY A 143 -23.98 6.68 -9.35
CA GLY A 143 -22.72 7.38 -9.12
C GLY A 143 -22.28 8.25 -10.30
N THR A 144 -21.40 9.21 -10.02
CA THR A 144 -20.92 10.19 -11.00
C THR A 144 -20.12 9.60 -12.17
N LYS A 145 -19.44 8.45 -12.00
CA LYS A 145 -18.64 7.79 -13.05
C LYS A 145 -19.49 7.19 -14.16
N LEU A 146 -20.76 6.88 -13.90
CA LEU A 146 -21.69 6.35 -14.90
C LEU A 146 -22.04 7.38 -15.99
N ARG A 147 -21.74 8.68 -15.76
CA ARG A 147 -22.02 9.79 -16.70
C ARG A 147 -23.49 9.90 -17.13
N LEU A 148 -24.40 9.35 -16.33
CA LEU A 148 -25.84 9.45 -16.51
C LEU A 148 -26.41 10.67 -15.80
N ARG A 149 -27.52 11.20 -16.29
CA ARG A 149 -28.23 12.36 -15.74
C ARG A 149 -29.59 11.95 -15.16
N SER A 150 -30.10 12.76 -14.24
CA SER A 150 -31.47 12.61 -13.74
C SER A 150 -32.46 12.64 -14.90
N GLY A 151 -33.37 11.66 -14.97
CA GLY A 151 -34.35 11.47 -16.03
C GLY A 151 -33.92 10.51 -17.13
N ASP A 152 -32.63 10.14 -17.21
CA ASP A 152 -32.16 9.17 -18.20
C ASP A 152 -32.75 7.78 -17.94
N ARG A 153 -32.97 7.03 -19.03
CA ARG A 153 -33.37 5.62 -18.94
C ARG A 153 -32.17 4.73 -19.18
N VAL A 154 -31.92 3.81 -18.25
CA VAL A 154 -30.83 2.84 -18.31
C VAL A 154 -31.41 1.43 -18.29
N ARG A 155 -30.88 0.53 -19.12
CA ARG A 155 -31.18 -0.89 -19.02
C ARG A 155 -30.13 -1.53 -18.12
N LEU A 156 -30.56 -2.21 -17.08
CA LEU A 156 -29.66 -2.95 -16.18
C LEU A 156 -29.99 -4.43 -16.27
N LEU A 157 -28.96 -5.26 -16.36
CA LEU A 157 -29.04 -6.71 -16.24
C LEU A 157 -28.65 -7.08 -14.81
N ILE A 158 -29.61 -7.64 -14.05
CA ILE A 158 -29.43 -8.05 -12.65
C ILE A 158 -29.93 -9.49 -12.54
N ASN A 159 -29.09 -10.42 -12.05
CA ASN A 159 -29.42 -11.85 -11.91
C ASN A 159 -30.08 -12.44 -13.19
N ASP A 160 -29.49 -12.15 -14.35
CA ASP A 160 -29.96 -12.56 -15.69
C ASP A 160 -31.29 -11.95 -16.17
N GLU A 161 -31.91 -11.06 -15.39
CA GLU A 161 -33.07 -10.29 -15.84
C GLU A 161 -32.68 -8.89 -16.29
N GLN A 162 -32.94 -8.58 -17.56
CA GLN A 162 -32.75 -7.24 -18.09
C GLN A 162 -34.02 -6.41 -17.87
N ARG A 163 -33.90 -5.32 -17.12
CA ARG A 163 -35.00 -4.38 -16.87
C ARG A 163 -34.60 -2.94 -17.16
N GLN A 164 -35.59 -2.11 -17.46
CA GLN A 164 -35.39 -0.68 -17.66
C GLN A 164 -35.64 0.07 -16.35
N PHE A 165 -34.72 0.98 -16.02
CA PHE A 165 -34.73 1.82 -14.84
C PHE A 165 -34.65 3.29 -15.24
N THR A 166 -35.19 4.15 -14.39
CA THR A 166 -35.14 5.60 -14.58
C THR A 166 -34.20 6.19 -13.54
N VAL A 167 -33.22 6.99 -13.97
CA VAL A 167 -32.28 7.66 -13.07
C VAL A 167 -33.01 8.78 -12.33
N ALA A 168 -33.30 8.56 -11.05
CA ALA A 168 -33.98 9.52 -10.18
C ALA A 168 -33.05 10.64 -9.69
N GLY A 169 -31.74 10.37 -9.64
CA GLY A 169 -30.74 11.34 -9.24
C GLY A 169 -29.32 10.81 -9.38
N VAL A 170 -28.36 11.72 -9.27
CA VAL A 170 -26.92 11.38 -9.26
C VAL A 170 -26.39 11.61 -7.85
N LEU A 171 -25.77 10.59 -7.28
CA LEU A 171 -25.15 10.66 -5.95
C LEU A 171 -23.95 11.62 -6.03
N LYS A 172 -23.93 12.63 -5.16
CA LYS A 172 -22.76 13.51 -5.05
C LYS A 172 -21.80 12.89 -4.04
N PRO A 173 -20.53 12.64 -4.42
CA PRO A 173 -19.57 12.07 -3.50
C PRO A 173 -19.43 13.00 -2.28
N GLN A 174 -19.65 12.46 -1.08
CA GLN A 174 -19.26 13.17 0.15
C GLN A 174 -17.73 13.11 0.29
N ALA A 175 -17.13 14.18 0.80
CA ALA A 175 -15.68 14.28 0.92
C ALA A 175 -15.14 13.19 1.86
N GLY A 176 -14.48 12.17 1.29
CA GLY A 176 -13.90 11.04 2.01
C GLY A 176 -14.47 9.67 1.64
N GLU A 177 -15.61 9.60 0.94
CA GLU A 177 -16.30 8.35 0.60
C GLU A 177 -16.04 7.96 -0.87
N ILE A 178 -14.98 7.16 -1.14
CA ILE A 178 -14.64 6.69 -2.49
C ILE A 178 -15.30 5.32 -2.75
N GLY A 179 -16.52 5.36 -3.27
CA GLY A 179 -17.26 4.17 -3.73
C GLY A 179 -18.65 4.52 -4.25
N GLU A 180 -19.18 5.67 -3.85
CA GLU A 180 -20.41 6.25 -4.40
C GLU A 180 -20.27 6.72 -5.86
N GLU A 181 -19.05 6.76 -6.40
CA GLU A 181 -18.81 7.24 -7.76
C GLU A 181 -19.20 6.21 -8.83
N ASN A 182 -19.10 4.90 -8.55
CA ASN A 182 -19.46 3.82 -9.49
C ASN A 182 -20.41 2.80 -8.84
N VAL A 183 -21.55 3.28 -8.38
CA VAL A 183 -22.59 2.47 -7.72
C VAL A 183 -23.95 2.77 -8.31
N ILE A 184 -24.85 1.81 -8.24
CA ILE A 184 -26.28 2.01 -8.48
C ILE A 184 -26.99 1.71 -7.17
N VAL A 185 -27.74 2.69 -6.66
CA VAL A 185 -28.54 2.56 -5.45
C VAL A 185 -30.01 2.52 -5.84
N ALA A 186 -30.76 1.61 -5.23
CA ALA A 186 -32.20 1.50 -5.38
C ALA A 186 -32.86 1.47 -4.00
N ASP A 187 -34.15 1.82 -3.97
CA ASP A 187 -34.97 1.56 -2.79
C ASP A 187 -34.99 0.05 -2.48
N ILE A 188 -35.00 -0.29 -1.19
CA ILE A 188 -34.93 -1.68 -0.71
C ILE A 188 -36.06 -2.54 -1.28
N GLY A 189 -37.27 -2.00 -1.42
CA GLY A 189 -38.41 -2.73 -1.99
C GLY A 189 -38.21 -3.04 -3.47
N LEU A 190 -37.69 -2.06 -4.24
CA LEU A 190 -37.31 -2.28 -5.63
C LEU A 190 -36.18 -3.30 -5.74
N ALA A 191 -35.14 -3.17 -4.92
CA ALA A 191 -33.99 -4.07 -4.88
C ALA A 191 -34.41 -5.52 -4.59
N GLN A 192 -35.26 -5.76 -3.60
CA GLN A 192 -35.85 -7.07 -3.30
C GLN A 192 -36.58 -7.66 -4.51
N MET A 193 -37.36 -6.84 -5.21
CA MET A 193 -38.13 -7.29 -6.36
C MET A 193 -37.23 -7.66 -7.55
N VAL A 194 -36.23 -6.84 -7.88
CA VAL A 194 -35.36 -7.07 -9.05
C VAL A 194 -34.28 -8.12 -8.81
N THR A 195 -33.92 -8.37 -7.56
CA THR A 195 -32.98 -9.44 -7.20
C THR A 195 -33.67 -10.78 -6.91
N GLY A 196 -35.01 -10.82 -6.91
CA GLY A 196 -35.77 -12.03 -6.56
C GLY A 196 -35.76 -12.37 -5.06
N ARG A 197 -35.36 -11.44 -4.19
CA ARG A 197 -35.19 -11.63 -2.74
C ARG A 197 -36.34 -11.01 -1.92
N ARG A 198 -37.59 -11.18 -2.39
CA ARG A 198 -38.77 -10.64 -1.68
C ARG A 198 -38.82 -11.12 -0.23
N GLY A 199 -38.93 -10.19 0.71
CA GLY A 199 -38.98 -10.49 2.15
C GLY A 199 -37.65 -10.95 2.75
N ARG A 200 -36.54 -10.89 2.00
CA ARG A 200 -35.20 -11.20 2.48
C ARG A 200 -34.24 -10.03 2.30
N LEU A 201 -33.24 -10.00 3.17
CA LEU A 201 -32.20 -8.98 3.25
C LEU A 201 -30.84 -9.67 3.33
N ASP A 202 -29.77 -9.04 2.85
CA ASP A 202 -28.42 -9.61 2.99
C ASP A 202 -27.83 -9.28 4.36
N SER A 203 -28.09 -8.05 4.84
CA SER A 203 -27.67 -7.59 6.16
C SER A 203 -28.61 -6.52 6.72
N ILE A 204 -28.51 -6.30 8.04
CA ILE A 204 -29.13 -5.16 8.71
C ILE A 204 -28.03 -4.47 9.52
N GLU A 205 -27.75 -3.22 9.18
CA GLU A 205 -26.88 -2.39 10.00
C GLU A 205 -27.67 -1.80 11.16
N VAL A 206 -27.05 -1.75 12.33
CA VAL A 206 -27.68 -1.29 13.56
C VAL A 206 -26.81 -0.22 14.19
N ARG A 207 -27.34 0.99 14.31
CA ARG A 207 -26.76 2.05 15.16
C ARG A 207 -27.37 1.93 16.55
N VAL A 208 -26.52 1.80 17.56
CA VAL A 208 -26.96 1.56 18.93
C VAL A 208 -27.04 2.87 19.71
N PRO A 209 -27.97 3.00 20.68
CA PRO A 209 -28.04 4.18 21.52
C PRO A 209 -26.74 4.39 22.33
N PRO A 210 -26.34 5.66 22.56
CA PRO A 210 -25.22 5.95 23.44
C PRO A 210 -25.54 5.53 24.89
N GLY A 211 -24.51 5.12 25.64
CA GLY A 211 -24.64 4.81 27.07
C GLY A 211 -24.24 3.37 27.47
N ARG A 212 -24.05 2.46 26.51
CA ARG A 212 -23.41 1.14 26.73
C ARG A 212 -22.34 0.90 25.68
N SER A 213 -21.40 0.00 25.97
CA SER A 213 -20.41 -0.43 24.98
C SER A 213 -21.06 -1.23 23.85
N VAL A 214 -20.47 -1.18 22.66
CA VAL A 214 -20.92 -1.94 21.48
C VAL A 214 -20.98 -3.45 21.78
N ASP A 215 -20.00 -3.98 22.53
CA ASP A 215 -20.00 -5.39 22.95
C ASP A 215 -21.16 -5.76 23.87
N ALA A 216 -21.59 -4.85 24.75
CA ALA A 216 -22.74 -5.08 25.62
C ALA A 216 -24.04 -5.10 24.80
N TRP A 217 -24.17 -4.21 23.81
CA TRP A 217 -25.30 -4.24 22.87
C TRP A 217 -25.30 -5.50 22.01
N ARG A 218 -24.13 -5.93 21.52
CA ARG A 218 -23.95 -7.18 20.78
C ARG A 218 -24.44 -8.38 21.61
N ALA A 219 -24.01 -8.48 22.86
CA ALA A 219 -24.43 -9.55 23.75
C ALA A 219 -25.94 -9.57 24.00
N LEU A 220 -26.56 -8.39 24.14
CA LEU A 220 -28.01 -8.25 24.29
C LEU A 220 -28.76 -8.69 23.03
N LEU A 221 -28.31 -8.27 21.85
CA LEU A 221 -28.92 -8.66 20.57
C LEU A 221 -28.80 -10.17 20.33
N LEU A 222 -27.64 -10.77 20.61
CA LEU A 222 -27.44 -12.22 20.47
C LEU A 222 -28.38 -13.04 21.35
N GLN A 223 -28.81 -12.53 22.50
CA GLN A 223 -29.78 -13.22 23.36
C GLN A 223 -31.22 -13.15 22.83
N GLN A 224 -31.55 -12.15 22.03
CA GLN A 224 -32.91 -11.93 21.52
C GLN A 224 -33.10 -12.38 20.07
N LEU A 225 -32.00 -12.62 19.35
CA LEU A 225 -32.03 -13.06 17.96
C LEU A 225 -32.11 -14.60 17.86
N PRO A 226 -32.76 -15.13 16.81
CA PRO A 226 -32.87 -16.56 16.59
C PRO A 226 -31.50 -17.20 16.30
N ALA A 227 -31.40 -18.50 16.60
CA ALA A 227 -30.19 -19.28 16.29
C ALA A 227 -29.88 -19.25 14.79
N GLY A 228 -28.61 -18.99 14.44
CA GLY A 228 -28.14 -18.87 13.06
C GLY A 228 -27.96 -17.44 12.55
N VAL A 229 -28.36 -16.43 13.33
CA VAL A 229 -28.08 -15.02 13.05
C VAL A 229 -26.80 -14.61 13.78
N ALA A 230 -25.84 -14.05 13.04
CA ALA A 230 -24.63 -13.46 13.58
C ALA A 230 -24.81 -11.95 13.77
N VAL A 231 -24.26 -11.44 14.86
CA VAL A 231 -24.15 -10.00 15.12
C VAL A 231 -22.69 -9.71 15.37
N ASP A 232 -22.08 -8.94 14.49
CA ASP A 232 -20.67 -8.56 14.59
C ASP A 232 -20.53 -7.05 14.57
N PRO A 233 -19.52 -6.47 15.25
CA PRO A 233 -19.20 -5.06 15.05
C PRO A 233 -18.98 -4.74 13.57
N GLN A 234 -19.49 -3.59 13.13
CA GLN A 234 -19.25 -3.13 11.75
C GLN A 234 -17.75 -3.06 11.49
N GLY A 235 -17.34 -3.50 10.30
CA GLY A 235 -15.93 -3.53 9.91
C GLY A 235 -15.09 -4.69 10.47
N THR A 236 -15.64 -5.63 11.25
CA THR A 236 -14.83 -6.75 11.81
C THR A 236 -14.13 -7.59 10.72
N ARG A 237 -14.85 -7.98 9.65
CA ARG A 237 -14.26 -8.70 8.50
C ARG A 237 -13.20 -7.86 7.78
N THR A 238 -13.43 -6.55 7.70
CA THR A 238 -12.47 -5.60 7.14
C THR A 238 -11.19 -5.56 7.98
N GLU A 239 -11.31 -5.48 9.30
CA GLU A 239 -10.18 -5.47 10.22
C GLU A 239 -9.40 -6.79 10.23
N GLU A 240 -10.08 -7.93 10.13
CA GLU A 240 -9.42 -9.24 9.97
C GLU A 240 -8.62 -9.32 8.66
N ASN A 241 -9.23 -8.91 7.53
CA ASN A 241 -8.54 -8.85 6.24
C ASN A 241 -7.35 -7.87 6.28
N ARG A 242 -7.49 -6.73 6.98
CA ARG A 242 -6.39 -5.77 7.18
C ARG A 242 -5.25 -6.37 7.99
N LYS A 243 -5.53 -7.10 9.07
CA LYS A 243 -4.52 -7.81 9.87
C LYS A 243 -3.78 -8.87 9.03
N MET A 244 -4.52 -9.66 8.25
CA MET A 244 -3.93 -10.66 7.35
C MET A 244 -3.02 -10.00 6.30
N LEU A 245 -3.48 -8.92 5.66
CA LEU A 245 -2.70 -8.19 4.67
C LEU A 245 -1.47 -7.51 5.28
N ALA A 246 -1.59 -6.99 6.51
CA ALA A 246 -0.47 -6.45 7.27
C ALA A 246 0.57 -7.55 7.59
N ALA A 247 0.13 -8.74 7.98
CA ALA A 247 1.02 -9.88 8.22
C ALA A 247 1.75 -10.34 6.94
N PHE A 248 1.04 -10.38 5.81
CA PHE A 248 1.65 -10.70 4.52
C PHE A 248 2.70 -9.66 4.10
N ARG A 249 2.39 -8.36 4.25
CA ARG A 249 3.36 -7.27 4.00
C ARG A 249 4.58 -7.38 4.92
N TRP A 250 4.36 -7.72 6.19
CA TRP A 250 5.45 -7.93 7.13
C TRP A 250 6.36 -9.07 6.68
N ASN A 251 5.79 -10.20 6.25
CA ASN A 251 6.55 -11.32 5.70
C ASN A 251 7.39 -10.91 4.48
N LEU A 252 6.79 -10.21 3.51
CA LEU A 252 7.51 -9.71 2.33
C LEU A 252 8.64 -8.73 2.70
N ARG A 253 8.44 -7.86 3.71
CA ARG A 253 9.51 -6.98 4.21
C ARG A 253 10.69 -7.76 4.80
N VAL A 254 10.41 -8.82 5.54
CA VAL A 254 11.47 -9.68 6.08
C VAL A 254 12.28 -10.31 4.93
N LEU A 255 11.60 -10.77 3.88
CA LEU A 255 12.27 -11.31 2.69
C LEU A 255 13.09 -10.24 1.94
N SER A 256 12.60 -9.00 1.86
CA SER A 256 13.34 -7.91 1.20
C SER A 256 14.58 -7.47 1.99
N TYR A 257 14.59 -7.62 3.31
CA TYR A 257 15.78 -7.40 4.12
C TYR A 257 16.91 -8.39 3.78
N ILE A 258 16.60 -9.59 3.31
CA ILE A 258 17.62 -10.53 2.82
C ILE A 258 18.34 -9.93 1.60
N ALA A 259 17.61 -9.29 0.67
CA ALA A 259 18.22 -8.61 -0.47
C ALA A 259 19.12 -7.44 -0.05
N LEU A 260 18.72 -6.68 1.00
CA LEU A 260 19.59 -5.65 1.59
C LEU A 260 20.87 -6.24 2.18
N VAL A 261 20.79 -7.40 2.87
CA VAL A 261 21.97 -8.09 3.40
C VAL A 261 22.91 -8.53 2.28
N VAL A 262 22.39 -9.01 1.14
CA VAL A 262 23.21 -9.31 -0.04
C VAL A 262 23.91 -8.05 -0.57
N GLY A 263 23.20 -6.92 -0.65
CA GLY A 263 23.79 -5.63 -1.01
C GLY A 263 24.89 -5.19 -0.02
N ALA A 264 24.65 -5.38 1.28
CA ALA A 264 25.61 -5.12 2.34
C ALA A 264 26.90 -5.94 2.15
N PHE A 265 26.76 -7.23 1.85
CA PHE A 265 27.90 -8.11 1.60
C PHE A 265 28.73 -7.67 0.39
N LEU A 266 28.08 -7.17 -0.67
CA LEU A 266 28.76 -6.62 -1.84
C LEU A 266 29.51 -5.31 -1.53
N ILE A 267 28.94 -4.44 -0.69
CA ILE A 267 29.66 -3.26 -0.20
C ILE A 267 30.86 -3.69 0.62
N TYR A 268 30.67 -4.58 1.60
CA TYR A 268 31.75 -5.11 2.43
C TYR A 268 32.90 -5.61 1.54
N ASN A 269 32.59 -6.49 0.57
CA ASN A 269 33.58 -7.05 -0.34
C ASN A 269 34.29 -5.95 -1.17
N THR A 270 33.52 -4.98 -1.67
CA THR A 270 34.05 -3.86 -2.46
C THR A 270 35.04 -3.04 -1.65
N ILE A 271 34.67 -2.65 -0.43
CA ILE A 271 35.53 -1.86 0.45
C ILE A 271 36.74 -2.69 0.90
N SER A 272 36.57 -3.94 1.31
CA SER A 272 37.69 -4.83 1.69
C SER A 272 38.73 -4.95 0.59
N ILE A 273 38.30 -5.13 -0.66
CA ILE A 273 39.23 -5.19 -1.80
C ILE A 273 39.89 -3.83 -2.06
N SER A 274 39.15 -2.72 -1.94
CA SER A 274 39.70 -1.36 -2.05
C SER A 274 40.82 -1.14 -1.02
N VAL A 275 40.60 -1.58 0.22
CA VAL A 275 41.58 -1.51 1.31
C VAL A 275 42.84 -2.32 0.99
N VAL A 276 42.69 -3.57 0.54
CA VAL A 276 43.83 -4.44 0.20
C VAL A 276 44.65 -3.86 -0.95
N ARG A 277 44.00 -3.36 -2.01
CA ARG A 277 44.68 -2.76 -3.17
C ARG A 277 45.41 -1.46 -2.82
N ARG A 278 44.90 -0.71 -1.85
CA ARG A 278 45.41 0.61 -1.47
C ARG A 278 46.25 0.60 -0.19
N ARG A 279 46.62 -0.58 0.31
CA ARG A 279 47.40 -0.73 1.55
C ARG A 279 48.69 0.10 1.54
N ASN A 280 49.40 0.15 0.40
CA ASN A 280 50.61 0.97 0.25
C ASN A 280 50.30 2.48 0.31
N GLU A 281 49.24 2.93 -0.37
CA GLU A 281 48.80 4.34 -0.33
C GLU A 281 48.40 4.76 1.08
N ILE A 282 47.66 3.89 1.80
CA ILE A 282 47.25 4.11 3.20
C ILE A 282 48.49 4.28 4.09
N GLY A 283 49.49 3.42 3.93
CA GLY A 283 50.74 3.50 4.69
C GLY A 283 51.53 4.78 4.44
N VAL A 284 51.63 5.23 3.17
CA VAL A 284 52.28 6.50 2.80
C VAL A 284 51.55 7.69 3.42
N VAL A 285 50.22 7.74 3.29
CA VAL A 285 49.41 8.85 3.85
C VAL A 285 49.49 8.88 5.38
N ARG A 286 49.55 7.71 6.03
CA ARG A 286 49.81 7.60 7.47
C ARG A 286 51.23 8.00 7.88
N ALA A 287 52.25 7.71 7.05
CA ALA A 287 53.62 8.16 7.30
C ALA A 287 53.75 9.69 7.22
N LEU A 288 52.92 10.33 6.39
CA LEU A 288 52.82 11.79 6.26
C LEU A 288 52.01 12.46 7.39
N GLY A 289 51.54 11.69 8.39
CA GLY A 289 50.88 12.22 9.58
C GLY A 289 49.34 12.15 9.58
N ALA A 290 48.71 11.47 8.62
CA ALA A 290 47.27 11.23 8.69
C ALA A 290 46.91 10.30 9.87
N ASP A 291 45.88 10.67 10.62
CA ASP A 291 45.41 9.89 11.75
C ASP A 291 44.51 8.72 11.30
N ARG A 292 44.20 7.80 12.24
CA ARG A 292 43.34 6.64 11.96
C ARG A 292 41.90 7.07 11.59
N GLY A 293 41.42 8.16 12.17
CA GLY A 293 40.10 8.73 11.88
C GLY A 293 39.98 9.22 10.45
N PHE A 294 41.02 9.88 9.92
CA PHE A 294 41.05 10.30 8.51
C PHE A 294 40.91 9.11 7.55
N VAL A 295 41.70 8.04 7.75
CA VAL A 295 41.63 6.83 6.89
C VAL A 295 40.25 6.15 7.01
N MET A 296 39.70 6.02 8.22
CA MET A 296 38.40 5.40 8.43
C MET A 296 37.28 6.23 7.77
N SER A 297 37.28 7.55 7.97
CA SER A 297 36.31 8.46 7.35
C SER A 297 36.36 8.43 5.83
N ALA A 298 37.54 8.16 5.25
CA ALA A 298 37.68 8.02 3.82
C ALA A 298 36.89 6.81 3.29
N PHE A 299 37.11 5.62 3.84
CA PHE A 299 36.39 4.42 3.38
C PHE A 299 34.89 4.46 3.71
N LEU A 300 34.51 5.08 4.84
CA LEU A 300 33.10 5.28 5.17
C LEU A 300 32.40 6.22 4.19
N ALA A 301 33.07 7.28 3.72
CA ALA A 301 32.46 8.16 2.73
C ALA A 301 32.39 7.52 1.33
N GLU A 302 33.33 6.63 0.98
CA GLU A 302 33.24 5.80 -0.23
C GLU A 302 32.00 4.88 -0.17
N ALA A 303 31.79 4.21 0.95
CA ALA A 303 30.60 3.40 1.18
C ALA A 303 29.32 4.24 1.19
N LEU A 304 29.36 5.44 1.79
CA LEU A 304 28.22 6.36 1.79
C LEU A 304 27.85 6.80 0.37
N PHE A 305 28.84 7.08 -0.49
CA PHE A 305 28.59 7.40 -1.89
C PHE A 305 27.90 6.25 -2.64
N LEU A 306 28.38 5.01 -2.45
CA LEU A 306 27.74 3.81 -3.01
C LEU A 306 26.31 3.65 -2.47
N GLY A 307 26.10 3.90 -1.18
CA GLY A 307 24.80 3.88 -0.52
C GLY A 307 23.84 4.92 -1.07
N ILE A 308 24.28 6.18 -1.25
CA ILE A 308 23.47 7.25 -1.84
C ILE A 308 23.08 6.89 -3.28
N ALA A 309 24.07 6.53 -4.12
CA ALA A 309 23.83 6.19 -5.51
C ALA A 309 22.88 4.99 -5.65
N GLY A 310 23.12 3.94 -4.85
CA GLY A 310 22.26 2.76 -4.79
C GLY A 310 20.86 3.08 -4.29
N SER A 311 20.71 3.88 -3.23
CA SER A 311 19.39 4.21 -2.67
C SER A 311 18.57 5.08 -3.62
N VAL A 312 19.17 6.06 -4.29
CA VAL A 312 18.49 6.90 -5.29
C VAL A 312 18.04 6.06 -6.48
N ALA A 313 18.92 5.21 -7.02
CA ALA A 313 18.53 4.28 -8.07
C ALA A 313 17.46 3.28 -7.59
N GLY A 314 17.56 2.83 -6.34
CA GLY A 314 16.61 1.93 -5.70
C GLY A 314 15.24 2.53 -5.50
N LEU A 315 15.12 3.82 -5.16
CA LEU A 315 13.82 4.50 -5.09
C LEU A 315 13.11 4.51 -6.45
N LEU A 316 13.87 4.81 -7.52
CA LEU A 316 13.32 4.81 -8.89
C LEU A 316 12.91 3.40 -9.33
N LEU A 317 13.79 2.42 -9.11
CA LEU A 317 13.55 1.01 -9.42
C LEU A 317 12.38 0.45 -8.59
N GLY A 318 12.30 0.79 -7.31
CA GLY A 318 11.22 0.41 -6.40
C GLY A 318 9.87 0.97 -6.83
N ARG A 319 9.83 2.23 -7.27
CA ARG A 319 8.62 2.80 -7.86
C ARG A 319 8.22 2.08 -9.15
N ALA A 320 9.17 1.79 -10.04
CA ALA A 320 8.90 1.06 -11.27
C ALA A 320 8.35 -0.35 -10.98
N MET A 321 8.95 -1.07 -10.02
CA MET A 321 8.47 -2.38 -9.56
C MET A 321 7.09 -2.30 -8.91
N ALA A 322 6.81 -1.27 -8.10
CA ALA A 322 5.49 -1.07 -7.49
C ALA A 322 4.43 -0.81 -8.55
N ILE A 323 4.70 0.03 -9.55
CA ILE A 323 3.79 0.27 -10.68
C ILE A 323 3.53 -1.04 -11.43
N GLY A 324 4.58 -1.80 -11.76
CA GLY A 324 4.42 -3.09 -12.43
C GLY A 324 3.63 -4.10 -11.61
N ALA A 325 3.90 -4.22 -10.31
CA ALA A 325 3.16 -5.10 -9.41
C ALA A 325 1.68 -4.70 -9.31
N VAL A 326 1.41 -3.40 -9.16
CA VAL A 326 0.05 -2.87 -9.11
C VAL A 326 -0.70 -3.09 -10.42
N GLN A 327 -0.05 -2.93 -11.58
CA GLN A 327 -0.65 -3.23 -12.88
C GLN A 327 -0.93 -4.72 -13.08
N LEU A 328 0.00 -5.59 -12.69
CA LEU A 328 -0.21 -7.04 -12.77
C LEU A 328 -1.40 -7.49 -11.90
N ILE A 329 -1.49 -6.95 -10.67
CA ILE A 329 -2.63 -7.21 -9.78
C ILE A 329 -3.90 -6.61 -10.37
N GLY A 330 -3.85 -5.35 -10.84
CA GLY A 330 -4.96 -4.66 -11.47
C GLY A 330 -5.56 -5.44 -12.64
N ASN A 331 -4.73 -5.91 -13.58
CA ASN A 331 -5.17 -6.70 -14.73
C ASN A 331 -5.76 -8.06 -14.33
N THR A 332 -5.27 -8.66 -13.24
CA THR A 332 -5.76 -9.96 -12.76
C THR A 332 -7.08 -9.80 -11.98
N VAL A 333 -7.21 -8.69 -11.25
CA VAL A 333 -8.43 -8.31 -10.51
C VAL A 333 -9.50 -7.82 -11.49
N GLU A 334 -9.17 -7.04 -12.50
CA GLU A 334 -10.08 -6.64 -13.60
C GLU A 334 -10.66 -7.85 -14.35
N ALA A 335 -9.94 -8.98 -14.38
CA ALA A 335 -10.42 -10.24 -14.94
C ALA A 335 -11.34 -11.06 -13.99
N LEU A 336 -11.44 -10.71 -12.70
CA LEU A 336 -12.13 -11.52 -11.68
C LEU A 336 -13.11 -10.75 -10.77
N TYR A 337 -12.90 -9.47 -10.46
CA TYR A 337 -13.75 -8.57 -9.63
C TYR A 337 -13.38 -7.08 -9.84
N VAL A 338 -14.39 -6.21 -10.07
CA VAL A 338 -14.42 -4.73 -9.90
C VAL A 338 -13.14 -3.92 -10.27
N SER A 339 -13.27 -2.97 -11.20
CA SER A 339 -12.24 -1.97 -11.54
C SER A 339 -12.08 -0.93 -10.43
N SER A 340 -11.36 -1.29 -9.37
CA SER A 340 -10.72 -0.30 -8.51
C SER A 340 -9.44 0.15 -9.22
N GLN A 341 -9.47 1.28 -9.92
CA GLN A 341 -8.25 1.89 -10.44
C GLN A 341 -7.28 2.06 -9.27
N PRO A 342 -6.12 1.37 -9.27
CA PRO A 342 -5.21 1.46 -8.15
C PRO A 342 -4.81 2.91 -7.92
N ALA A 343 -4.79 3.34 -6.65
CA ALA A 343 -4.33 4.68 -6.31
C ALA A 343 -2.96 4.95 -6.96
N PRO A 344 -2.71 6.16 -7.51
CA PRO A 344 -1.46 6.46 -8.17
C PRO A 344 -0.29 6.16 -7.22
N VAL A 345 0.68 5.38 -7.70
CA VAL A 345 1.91 5.06 -6.95
C VAL A 345 2.75 6.33 -6.86
N GLN A 346 2.49 7.12 -5.82
CA GLN A 346 3.20 8.34 -5.50
C GLN A 346 4.23 8.06 -4.41
N PHE A 347 5.36 8.76 -4.49
CA PHE A 347 6.33 8.73 -3.41
C PHE A 347 5.74 9.38 -2.17
N SER A 348 5.49 8.59 -1.13
CA SER A 348 5.29 9.13 0.20
C SER A 348 6.63 9.60 0.78
N VAL A 349 6.61 10.72 1.52
CA VAL A 349 7.78 11.23 2.24
C VAL A 349 8.36 10.14 3.14
N SER A 350 7.51 9.31 3.76
CA SER A 350 7.97 8.20 4.61
C SER A 350 8.76 7.16 3.82
N SER A 351 8.27 6.75 2.64
CA SER A 351 8.95 5.75 1.80
C SER A 351 10.30 6.23 1.27
N VAL A 352 10.43 7.53 0.98
CA VAL A 352 11.71 8.12 0.56
C VAL A 352 12.70 8.15 1.72
N VAL A 353 12.25 8.60 2.90
CA VAL A 353 13.09 8.65 4.10
C VAL A 353 13.52 7.26 4.54
N THR A 354 12.62 6.26 4.54
CA THR A 354 12.97 4.87 4.89
C THR A 354 13.91 4.24 3.87
N GLY A 355 13.66 4.43 2.57
CA GLY A 355 14.51 3.91 1.51
C GLY A 355 15.94 4.47 1.56
N LEU A 356 16.08 5.81 1.66
CA LEU A 356 17.38 6.45 1.82
C LEU A 356 18.03 6.06 3.15
N GLY A 357 17.28 6.10 4.25
CA GLY A 357 17.80 5.76 5.57
C GLY A 357 18.36 4.34 5.64
N LEU A 358 17.62 3.35 5.11
CA LEU A 358 18.05 1.95 5.08
C LEU A 358 19.29 1.76 4.21
N GLY A 359 19.31 2.32 3.01
CA GLY A 359 20.46 2.17 2.11
C GLY A 359 21.72 2.84 2.63
N LEU A 360 21.60 4.00 3.30
CA LEU A 360 22.74 4.66 3.96
C LEU A 360 23.21 3.87 5.18
N ALA A 361 22.28 3.47 6.06
CA ALA A 361 22.61 2.72 7.27
C ALA A 361 23.31 1.41 6.93
N ILE A 362 22.78 0.63 6.00
CA ILE A 362 23.37 -0.66 5.62
C ILE A 362 24.75 -0.48 4.97
N SER A 363 24.93 0.58 4.18
CA SER A 363 26.22 0.86 3.52
C SER A 363 27.31 1.22 4.52
N VAL A 364 26.98 2.06 5.51
CA VAL A 364 27.89 2.41 6.59
C VAL A 364 28.21 1.17 7.42
N LEU A 365 27.19 0.43 7.88
CA LEU A 365 27.36 -0.77 8.69
C LEU A 365 28.24 -1.82 8.00
N ALA A 366 28.00 -2.07 6.71
CA ALA A 366 28.79 -3.01 5.92
C ALA A 366 30.26 -2.60 5.79
N ALA A 367 30.54 -1.29 5.72
CA ALA A 367 31.88 -0.77 5.55
C ALA A 367 32.66 -0.56 6.86
N LEU A 368 32.00 -0.61 8.03
CA LEU A 368 32.65 -0.37 9.33
C LEU A 368 33.84 -1.30 9.57
N ALA A 369 33.65 -2.61 9.37
CA ALA A 369 34.70 -3.59 9.59
C ALA A 369 35.94 -3.37 8.68
N PRO A 370 35.81 -3.30 7.34
CA PRO A 370 36.98 -3.08 6.49
C PRO A 370 37.56 -1.67 6.60
N ALA A 371 36.75 -0.64 6.87
CA ALA A 371 37.25 0.72 7.12
C ALA A 371 38.10 0.76 8.40
N PHE A 372 37.70 0.01 9.43
CA PHE A 372 38.47 -0.12 10.65
C PHE A 372 39.79 -0.87 10.41
N GLU A 373 39.77 -1.95 9.63
CA GLU A 373 40.97 -2.66 9.21
C GLU A 373 41.95 -1.74 8.46
N ALA A 374 41.43 -0.94 7.52
CA ALA A 374 42.20 0.06 6.79
C ALA A 374 42.90 1.07 7.72
N SER A 375 42.19 1.55 8.74
CA SER A 375 42.72 2.51 9.71
C SER A 375 43.92 1.96 10.50
N ARG A 376 44.03 0.63 10.64
CA ARG A 376 45.06 -0.05 11.43
C ARG A 376 46.34 -0.38 10.65
N VAL A 377 46.34 -0.29 9.32
CA VAL A 377 47.52 -0.54 8.47
C VAL A 377 48.72 0.27 8.95
N MET A 378 49.85 -0.38 9.26
CA MET A 378 51.04 0.31 9.77
C MET A 378 51.89 0.92 8.64
N PRO A 379 52.50 2.12 8.84
CA PRO A 379 53.41 2.73 7.86
C PRO A 379 54.58 1.82 7.48
N VAL A 380 55.12 1.10 8.46
CA VAL A 380 56.29 0.22 8.29
C VAL A 380 55.96 -0.98 7.38
N GLU A 381 54.78 -1.60 7.55
CA GLU A 381 54.31 -2.71 6.71
C GLU A 381 54.17 -2.32 5.23
N ALA A 382 53.81 -1.06 4.95
CA ALA A 382 53.69 -0.55 3.59
C ALA A 382 55.06 -0.30 2.91
N MET A 383 56.09 0.01 3.70
CA MET A 383 57.44 0.28 3.20
C MET A 383 58.26 -1.02 3.01
N GLU A 384 57.98 -2.07 3.79
CA GLU A 384 58.66 -3.37 3.63
C GLU A 384 58.41 -4.03 2.26
N ARG A 385 57.18 -3.99 1.72
CA ARG A 385 56.90 -4.50 0.36
C ARG A 385 57.68 -3.76 -0.72
N GLY A 386 57.81 -2.44 -0.60
CA GLY A 386 58.63 -1.64 -1.53
C GLY A 386 60.11 -2.01 -1.47
N ARG A 387 60.62 -2.37 -0.28
CA ARG A 387 61.98 -2.90 -0.10
C ARG A 387 62.14 -4.26 -0.78
N GLU A 388 61.17 -5.16 -0.65
CA GLU A 388 61.20 -6.48 -1.30
C GLU A 388 61.15 -6.39 -2.82
N GLU A 389 60.28 -5.54 -3.39
CA GLU A 389 60.21 -5.28 -4.83
C GLU A 389 61.50 -4.65 -5.38
N TYR A 390 62.09 -3.69 -4.65
CA TYR A 390 63.39 -3.10 -5.00
C TYR A 390 64.51 -4.14 -4.98
N VAL A 391 64.58 -4.98 -3.94
CA VAL A 391 65.58 -6.05 -3.82
C VAL A 391 65.42 -7.08 -4.94
N ALA A 392 64.19 -7.43 -5.32
CA ALA A 392 63.90 -8.33 -6.43
C ALA A 392 64.34 -7.75 -7.79
N ALA A 393 64.05 -6.47 -8.04
CA ALA A 393 64.45 -5.76 -9.26
C ALA A 393 65.97 -5.56 -9.37
N VAL A 394 66.66 -5.32 -8.25
CA VAL A 394 68.12 -5.21 -8.21
C VAL A 394 68.80 -6.56 -8.43
N ARG A 395 68.21 -7.66 -7.92
CA ARG A 395 68.72 -9.02 -8.18
C ARG A 395 68.60 -9.43 -9.64
N SER A 396 67.47 -9.15 -10.29
CA SER A 396 67.27 -9.52 -11.70
C SER A 396 68.20 -8.78 -12.67
N ARG A 397 68.60 -7.55 -12.34
CA ARG A 397 69.59 -6.77 -13.11
C ARG A 397 71.05 -7.21 -12.92
N ARG A 398 71.36 -7.97 -11.87
CA ARG A 398 72.71 -8.52 -11.64
C ARG A 398 72.91 -9.91 -12.26
N THR A 399 71.85 -10.52 -12.75
CA THR A 399 71.85 -11.85 -13.39
C THR A 399 71.75 -11.82 -14.92
N LEU A 400 71.85 -10.62 -15.51
CA LEU A 400 72.11 -10.36 -16.93
C LEU A 400 73.54 -9.81 -17.04
#